data_AF-A0AAW1UUH6-F1
#
_entry.id   AF-A0AAW1UUH6-F1
#
_cell.length_a   1.000
_cell.length_b   1.000
_cell.length_c   1.000
_cell.angle_alpha   90.00
_cell.angle_beta   90.00
_cell.angle_gamma   90.00
#
_symmetry.space_group_name_H-M   'P 1'
#
loop_
_entity.id
_entity.type
_entity.pdbx_description
1 polymer ?
#
loop_
_entity_poly.entity_id
_entity_poly.type
_entity_poly.pdbx_seq_one_letter_code
_entity_poly.pdbx_strand_id
1 'polypeptide(L)'
;MSLCTDCFKKGNHQRHDFNMFLSQAGGACDCGDTSVMKETGFCDRHGPNKGGHKGNAPSDLMCVAEAMMPRIIFRLIQHLRENSKHGSPDIYKGAIQDADSFISMLLEFNNMGGLMRRVMTSALTNPQKYRALNEIPINLDTEYAQYLNESRRVYVEALKSVPNPEPLEEYRECPSLQEQLVHKTFLEELVFWTVKFEFPQKVVCLLLHMLPDPDYKEALTKAFVLHYSRIPMMLERSLDPDTLSNRVVHVSVQLFSNESLALRMTEQLNLLHVMVVSLKYMMSKILIPNTLHDAEKNFHLVVDCGKRVMKEHCYWPLVSDLNNVLSHRPVAFKFMEDDSLLRMWFTFLAMFQGMNVNHRELSQHIEFEPNTYYAAFSAELEASAYPMWALVSHLTTPETVHLTRRVLTACLNEFREWLEAINFTSPSMNDVLQVSFHLPLHRYLAVFLCQAVAKQGITLDEVLPSSETLKLLMMHPLRVQVS
;
A
#
# COMPACT_ATOMS: atom_id res chain seq x y z
N MET A 1 14.16 8.66 7.91
CA MET A 1 14.74 8.31 9.21
C MET A 1 14.33 9.36 10.23
N SER A 2 13.66 8.94 11.30
CA SER A 2 13.18 9.82 12.36
C SER A 2 13.86 9.45 13.68
N LEU A 3 14.67 10.36 14.24
CA LEU A 3 15.38 10.14 15.50
C LEU A 3 14.85 11.09 16.58
N CYS A 4 14.79 10.61 17.83
CA CYS A 4 14.51 11.48 18.97
C CYS A 4 15.61 12.54 19.11
N THR A 5 15.27 13.77 19.50
CA THR A 5 16.24 14.86 19.69
C THR A 5 17.42 14.45 20.57
N ASP A 6 17.16 13.73 21.66
CA ASP A 6 18.21 13.22 22.55
C ASP A 6 19.10 12.18 21.86
N CYS A 7 18.50 11.31 21.05
CA CYS A 7 19.17 10.24 20.35
C CYS A 7 20.10 10.82 19.28
N PHE A 8 19.59 11.81 18.55
CA PHE A 8 20.37 12.59 17.61
C PHE A 8 21.53 13.28 18.33
N LYS A 9 21.29 14.08 19.37
CA LYS A 9 22.38 14.79 20.08
C LYS A 9 23.47 13.87 20.66
N LYS A 10 23.12 12.63 21.02
CA LYS A 10 24.04 11.64 21.61
C LYS A 10 24.62 10.65 20.58
N GLY A 11 24.20 10.73 19.32
CA GLY A 11 24.72 9.90 18.24
C GLY A 11 26.01 10.49 17.65
N ASN A 12 26.76 9.67 16.91
CA ASN A 12 27.95 10.13 16.19
C ASN A 12 27.57 10.69 14.82
N HIS A 13 27.81 11.98 14.60
CA HIS A 13 27.53 12.69 13.34
C HIS A 13 28.78 13.25 12.67
N GLN A 14 29.96 12.76 13.03
CA GLN A 14 31.20 13.22 12.39
C GLN A 14 31.13 12.96 10.88
N ARG A 15 31.27 14.03 10.08
CA ARG A 15 31.26 14.03 8.60
C ARG A 15 29.88 13.76 7.96
N HIS A 16 28.78 13.95 8.69
CA HIS A 16 27.43 13.83 8.14
C HIS A 16 26.78 15.21 7.99
N ASP A 17 26.28 15.53 6.79
CA ASP A 17 25.37 16.66 6.60
C ASP A 17 23.95 16.26 7.02
N PHE A 18 23.26 17.15 7.73
CA PHE A 18 21.91 16.89 8.21
C PHE A 18 21.03 18.13 8.13
N ASN A 19 19.73 17.91 7.96
CA ASN A 19 18.69 18.92 8.13
C ASN A 19 17.68 18.42 9.16
N MET A 20 17.24 19.31 10.06
CA MET A 20 16.29 18.97 11.12
C MET A 20 14.98 19.72 10.91
N PHE A 21 13.89 18.98 10.86
CA PHE A 21 12.53 19.53 10.88
C PHE A 21 11.71 18.81 11.94
N LEU A 22 10.77 19.54 12.55
CA LEU A 22 9.87 18.98 13.54
C LEU A 22 8.64 18.42 12.82
N SER A 23 8.38 17.11 12.95
CA SER A 23 7.12 16.54 12.45
C SER A 23 5.95 17.06 13.29
N GLN A 24 5.00 17.76 12.66
CA GLN A 24 3.75 18.18 13.31
C GLN A 24 2.78 17.03 13.57
N ALA A 25 3.01 15.87 12.93
CA ALA A 25 2.17 14.68 13.03
C ALA A 25 2.63 13.70 14.13
N GLY A 26 3.74 13.96 14.83
CA GLY A 26 4.44 12.91 15.59
C GLY A 26 5.08 11.88 14.64
N GLY A 27 5.74 10.84 15.18
CA GLY A 27 6.42 9.82 14.37
C GLY A 27 7.01 8.69 15.20
N ALA A 28 7.38 7.58 14.53
CA ALA A 28 8.14 6.50 15.16
C ALA A 28 9.64 6.84 15.24
N CYS A 29 10.29 6.47 16.33
CA CYS A 29 11.74 6.65 16.53
C CYS A 29 12.48 5.45 15.93
N ASP A 30 13.34 5.66 14.94
CA ASP A 30 14.24 4.64 14.37
C ASP A 30 15.46 4.35 15.26
N CYS A 31 15.35 4.68 16.54
CA CYS A 31 16.45 4.80 17.47
C CYS A 31 16.91 3.42 17.93
N GLY A 32 18.08 2.99 17.45
CA GLY A 32 18.61 1.66 17.74
C GLY A 32 18.15 0.57 16.77
N ASP A 33 17.42 0.92 15.70
CA ASP A 33 17.02 -0.03 14.65
C ASP A 33 18.18 -0.22 13.66
N THR A 34 18.82 -1.40 13.71
CA THR A 34 19.94 -1.77 12.83
C THR A 34 19.55 -1.95 11.38
N SER A 35 18.24 -2.05 11.09
CA SER A 35 17.75 -2.09 9.71
C SER A 35 17.67 -0.71 9.06
N VAL A 36 17.70 0.37 9.86
CA VAL A 36 17.55 1.75 9.36
C VAL A 36 18.86 2.54 9.49
N MET A 37 19.66 2.31 10.52
CA MET A 37 20.90 3.02 10.75
C MET A 37 22.02 2.09 11.23
N LYS A 38 23.26 2.37 10.80
CA LYS A 38 24.45 1.64 11.26
C LYS A 38 24.65 1.81 12.76
N GLU A 39 25.12 0.76 13.43
CA GLU A 39 25.34 0.77 14.88
C GLU A 39 26.26 1.90 15.37
N THR A 40 27.22 2.31 14.55
CA THR A 40 28.14 3.42 14.83
C THR A 40 27.45 4.77 15.00
N GLY A 41 26.22 4.92 14.49
CA GLY A 41 25.39 6.12 14.64
C GLY A 41 24.47 6.09 15.86
N PHE A 42 24.37 4.96 16.57
CA PHE A 42 23.50 4.86 17.74
C PHE A 42 24.03 5.66 18.93
N CYS A 43 23.10 6.17 19.73
CA CYS A 43 23.45 6.74 21.02
C CYS A 43 23.74 5.65 22.04
N ASP A 44 24.45 6.01 23.11
CA ASP A 44 24.64 5.22 24.33
C ASP A 44 23.33 4.72 24.98
N ARG A 45 22.18 5.27 24.53
CA ARG A 45 20.73 4.98 24.68
C ARG A 45 20.15 3.70 24.09
N HIS A 46 20.50 3.40 22.85
CA HIS A 46 19.72 2.53 21.97
C HIS A 46 20.68 1.71 21.11
N GLY A 47 20.29 0.51 20.69
CA GLY A 47 21.12 -0.40 19.89
C GLY A 47 21.30 -1.79 20.52
N PRO A 48 21.88 -2.75 19.78
CA PRO A 48 21.92 -4.16 20.18
C PRO A 48 22.75 -4.42 21.45
N ASN A 49 23.77 -3.59 21.72
CA ASN A 49 24.66 -3.75 22.89
C ASN A 49 24.06 -3.24 24.21
N LYS A 50 22.78 -2.85 24.24
CA LYS A 50 22.05 -2.40 25.43
C LYS A 50 21.53 -3.53 26.33
N GLY A 51 21.81 -4.78 25.99
CA GLY A 51 21.37 -5.98 26.71
C GLY A 51 22.10 -6.26 28.03
N GLY A 52 22.91 -5.34 28.56
CA GLY A 52 23.58 -5.53 29.85
C GLY A 52 22.61 -5.37 31.03
N HIS A 53 22.05 -6.48 31.51
CA HIS A 53 21.50 -6.69 32.85
C HIS A 53 20.73 -5.51 33.50
N LYS A 54 19.44 -5.40 33.19
CA LYS A 54 18.48 -4.89 34.18
C LYS A 54 17.69 -6.09 34.68
N GLY A 55 17.76 -6.36 35.99
CA GLY A 55 17.09 -7.52 36.59
C GLY A 55 15.61 -7.60 36.20
N ASN A 56 15.05 -8.81 36.15
CA ASN A 56 13.63 -9.00 35.91
C ASN A 56 12.83 -8.28 36.99
N ALA A 57 11.80 -7.51 36.59
CA ALA A 57 10.85 -6.99 37.56
C ALA A 57 10.20 -8.16 38.31
N PRO A 58 9.97 -8.05 39.63
CA PRO A 58 9.25 -9.07 40.39
C PRO A 58 7.91 -9.39 39.73
N SER A 59 7.60 -10.68 39.55
CA SER A 59 6.36 -11.15 38.93
C SER A 59 5.12 -10.52 39.56
N ASP A 60 5.12 -10.41 40.89
CA ASP A 60 3.99 -9.94 41.68
C ASP A 60 3.64 -8.47 41.39
N LEU A 61 4.64 -7.67 40.98
CA LEU A 61 4.43 -6.28 40.56
C LEU A 61 3.90 -6.19 39.13
N MET A 62 4.18 -7.18 38.29
CA MET A 62 3.72 -7.22 36.90
C MET A 62 2.32 -7.82 36.76
N CYS A 63 1.88 -8.68 37.70
CA CYS A 63 0.59 -9.39 37.64
C CYS A 63 -0.60 -8.47 37.40
N VAL A 64 -0.67 -7.32 38.08
CA VAL A 64 -1.77 -6.36 37.92
C VAL A 64 -1.76 -5.76 36.51
N ALA A 65 -0.60 -5.34 36.02
CA ALA A 65 -0.46 -4.79 34.67
C ALA A 65 -0.84 -5.82 33.60
N GLU A 66 -0.36 -7.06 33.74
CA GLU A 66 -0.65 -8.16 32.81
C GLU A 66 -2.12 -8.56 32.78
N ALA A 67 -2.80 -8.49 33.94
CA ALA A 67 -4.23 -8.77 34.06
C ALA A 67 -5.10 -7.61 33.54
N MET A 68 -4.70 -6.36 33.80
CA MET A 68 -5.51 -5.19 33.46
C MET A 68 -5.33 -4.71 32.02
N MET A 69 -4.12 -4.78 31.46
CA MET A 69 -3.83 -4.23 30.14
C MET A 69 -4.77 -4.73 29.02
N PRO A 70 -5.10 -6.04 28.92
CA PRO A 70 -6.06 -6.52 27.92
C PRO A 70 -7.45 -5.91 28.06
N ARG A 71 -7.91 -5.65 29.30
CA ARG A 71 -9.22 -5.04 29.59
C ARG A 71 -9.22 -3.56 29.24
N ILE A 72 -8.12 -2.86 29.51
CA ILE A 72 -7.92 -1.45 29.16
C ILE A 72 -7.96 -1.29 27.63
N ILE A 73 -7.22 -2.12 26.89
CA ILE A 73 -7.24 -2.12 25.42
C ILE A 73 -8.64 -2.46 24.90
N PHE A 74 -9.29 -3.46 25.48
CA PHE A 74 -10.62 -3.86 25.05
C PHE A 74 -11.65 -2.74 25.28
N ARG A 75 -11.54 -1.96 26.36
CA ARG A 75 -12.42 -0.81 26.59
C ARG A 75 -12.29 0.25 25.49
N LEU A 76 -11.07 0.52 25.01
CA LEU A 76 -10.87 1.40 23.84
C LEU A 76 -11.54 0.84 22.59
N ILE A 77 -11.39 -0.46 22.33
CA ILE A 77 -12.03 -1.12 21.19
C ILE A 77 -13.57 -1.04 21.30
N GLN A 78 -14.12 -1.25 22.49
CA GLN A 78 -15.55 -1.10 22.74
C GLN A 78 -16.03 0.34 22.50
N HIS A 79 -15.23 1.34 22.89
CA HIS A 79 -15.52 2.74 22.57
C HIS A 79 -15.57 2.98 21.06
N LEU A 80 -14.61 2.43 20.30
CA LEU A 80 -14.59 2.54 18.84
C LEU A 80 -15.80 1.83 18.20
N ARG A 81 -16.21 0.67 18.74
CA ARG A 81 -17.43 -0.03 18.31
C ARG A 81 -18.66 0.86 18.50
N GLU A 82 -18.87 1.37 19.71
CA GLU A 82 -20.03 2.21 20.08
C GLU A 82 -20.21 3.41 19.13
N ASN A 83 -19.09 4.03 18.75
CA ASN A 83 -19.06 5.23 17.93
C ASN A 83 -18.96 4.99 16.41
N SER A 84 -19.16 3.75 15.95
CA SER A 84 -19.00 3.37 14.54
C SER A 84 -20.27 3.41 13.68
N LYS A 85 -21.44 3.58 14.31
CA LYS A 85 -22.77 3.46 13.65
C LYS A 85 -23.18 4.68 12.82
N HIS A 86 -22.59 5.84 13.08
CA HIS A 86 -23.00 7.10 12.45
C HIS A 86 -21.85 7.67 11.60
N GLY A 87 -21.71 7.13 10.40
CA GLY A 87 -20.53 7.27 9.53
C GLY A 87 -20.32 8.64 8.87
N SER A 88 -20.33 9.72 9.65
CA SER A 88 -19.77 11.00 9.21
C SER A 88 -18.35 11.18 9.77
N PRO A 89 -17.42 11.79 9.00
CA PRO A 89 -16.07 12.08 9.47
C PRO A 89 -16.04 12.91 10.76
N ASP A 90 -17.02 13.77 10.99
CA ASP A 90 -17.08 14.62 12.19
C ASP A 90 -17.42 13.82 13.45
N ILE A 91 -18.28 12.80 13.34
CA ILE A 91 -18.58 11.90 14.47
C ILE A 91 -17.36 11.06 14.80
N TYR A 92 -16.65 10.54 13.79
CA TYR A 92 -15.41 9.81 14.02
C TYR A 92 -14.34 10.70 14.69
N LYS A 93 -14.21 11.96 14.27
CA LYS A 93 -13.32 12.92 14.93
C LYS A 93 -13.72 13.15 16.39
N GLY A 94 -15.01 13.37 16.67
CA GLY A 94 -15.53 13.56 18.03
C GLY A 94 -15.26 12.36 18.92
N ALA A 95 -15.54 11.14 18.44
CA ALA A 95 -15.28 9.91 19.18
C ALA A 95 -13.79 9.73 19.56
N ILE A 96 -12.87 10.14 18.68
CA ILE A 96 -11.43 10.09 18.96
C ILE A 96 -11.01 11.18 19.94
N GLN A 97 -11.64 12.35 19.90
CA GLN A 97 -11.42 13.42 20.89
C GLN A 97 -11.87 12.98 22.29
N ASP A 98 -13.02 12.32 22.40
CA ASP A 98 -13.52 11.79 23.67
C ASP A 98 -12.59 10.72 24.25
N ALA A 99 -11.90 9.97 23.40
CA ALA A 99 -10.91 8.97 23.81
C ALA A 99 -9.49 9.55 24.03
N ASP A 100 -9.25 10.85 23.84
CA ASP A 100 -7.90 11.41 23.78
C ASP A 100 -7.10 11.18 25.07
N SER A 101 -7.70 11.44 26.24
CA SER A 101 -7.05 11.20 27.53
C SER A 101 -6.77 9.71 27.75
N PHE A 102 -7.64 8.82 27.25
CA PHE A 102 -7.46 7.38 27.36
C PHE A 102 -6.31 6.87 26.47
N ILE A 103 -6.23 7.36 25.23
CA ILE A 103 -5.13 7.05 24.31
C ILE A 103 -3.80 7.62 24.86
N SER A 104 -3.84 8.83 25.42
CA SER A 104 -2.66 9.47 26.04
C SER A 104 -2.14 8.67 27.23
N MET A 105 -3.02 8.13 28.08
CA MET A 105 -2.65 7.21 29.16
C MET A 105 -1.95 5.94 28.61
N LEU A 106 -2.44 5.35 27.53
CA LEU A 106 -1.78 4.19 26.90
C LEU A 106 -0.39 4.54 26.35
N LEU A 107 -0.23 5.73 25.78
CA LEU A 107 1.07 6.25 25.35
C LEU A 107 2.03 6.45 26.53
N GLU A 108 1.55 6.98 27.66
CA GLU A 108 2.33 7.10 28.90
C GLU A 108 2.80 5.73 29.41
N PHE A 109 1.93 4.72 29.39
CA PHE A 109 2.32 3.34 29.74
C PHE A 109 3.42 2.80 28.83
N ASN A 110 3.33 3.00 27.52
CA ASN A 110 4.42 2.63 26.59
C ASN A 110 5.74 3.37 26.93
N ASN A 111 5.65 4.63 27.35
CA ASN A 111 6.81 5.45 27.72
C ASN A 111 7.47 5.04 29.05
N MET A 112 6.83 4.19 29.86
CA MET A 112 7.44 3.60 31.08
C MET A 112 8.59 2.63 30.77
N GLY A 113 8.77 2.25 29.50
CA GLY A 113 9.92 1.47 29.02
C GLY A 113 9.60 0.03 28.65
N GLY A 114 10.64 -0.76 28.41
CA GLY A 114 10.52 -2.07 27.76
C GLY A 114 9.66 -3.10 28.49
N LEU A 115 9.52 -3.04 29.82
CA LEU A 115 8.66 -3.95 30.58
C LEU A 115 7.18 -3.71 30.27
N MET A 116 6.73 -2.47 30.36
CA MET A 116 5.34 -2.11 30.10
C MET A 116 5.00 -2.29 28.61
N ARG A 117 5.96 -1.97 27.73
CA ARG A 117 5.81 -2.26 26.29
C ARG A 117 5.57 -3.74 26.03
N ARG A 118 6.34 -4.66 26.64
CA ARG A 118 6.11 -6.11 26.50
C ARG A 118 4.74 -6.55 27.00
N VAL A 119 4.26 -5.98 28.11
CA VAL A 119 2.91 -6.28 28.62
C VAL A 119 1.83 -5.80 27.64
N MET A 120 1.98 -4.61 27.07
CA MET A 120 1.09 -4.08 26.03
C MET A 120 1.13 -4.91 24.76
N THR A 121 2.33 -5.29 24.29
CA THR A 121 2.52 -6.20 23.15
C THR A 121 1.80 -7.52 23.39
N SER A 122 2.04 -8.18 24.53
CA SER A 122 1.37 -9.42 24.92
C SER A 122 -0.16 -9.26 24.99
N ALA A 123 -0.66 -8.12 25.45
CA ALA A 123 -2.09 -7.87 25.47
C ALA A 123 -2.66 -7.73 24.04
N LEU A 124 -2.01 -6.92 23.19
CA LEU A 124 -2.46 -6.61 21.83
C LEU A 124 -2.43 -7.83 20.90
N THR A 125 -1.43 -8.70 21.02
CA THR A 125 -1.15 -9.77 20.05
C THR A 125 -1.61 -11.16 20.48
N ASN A 126 -2.14 -11.34 21.70
CA ASN A 126 -2.51 -12.66 22.22
C ASN A 126 -3.95 -13.07 21.82
N PRO A 127 -4.12 -14.17 21.05
CA PRO A 127 -5.45 -14.58 20.58
C PRO A 127 -6.37 -15.13 21.67
N GLN A 128 -5.81 -15.73 22.72
CA GLN A 128 -6.59 -16.28 23.83
C GLN A 128 -7.21 -15.15 24.66
N LYS A 129 -6.44 -14.08 24.92
CA LYS A 129 -6.93 -12.88 25.62
C LYS A 129 -8.04 -12.18 24.82
N TYR A 130 -7.86 -12.06 23.50
CA TYR A 130 -8.87 -11.52 22.60
C TYR A 130 -10.17 -12.33 22.63
N ARG A 131 -10.06 -13.66 22.50
CA ARG A 131 -11.21 -14.57 22.54
C ARG A 131 -11.94 -14.50 23.88
N ALA A 132 -11.23 -14.66 24.99
CA ALA A 132 -11.82 -14.70 26.32
C ALA A 132 -12.59 -13.43 26.68
N LEU A 133 -12.12 -12.25 26.26
CA LEU A 133 -12.80 -10.98 26.52
C LEU A 133 -13.97 -10.70 25.56
N ASN A 134 -14.03 -11.39 24.40
CA ASN A 134 -15.14 -11.30 23.45
C ASN A 134 -16.17 -12.43 23.62
N GLU A 135 -15.98 -13.35 24.56
CA GLU A 135 -16.96 -14.40 24.87
C GLU A 135 -18.22 -13.78 25.49
N ILE A 136 -19.38 -14.07 24.88
CA ILE A 136 -20.68 -13.62 25.37
C ILE A 136 -21.18 -14.65 26.38
N PRO A 137 -21.55 -14.26 27.62
CA PRO A 137 -22.16 -15.16 28.58
C PRO A 137 -23.42 -15.84 28.03
N ILE A 138 -23.62 -17.12 28.35
CA ILE A 138 -24.80 -17.90 27.93
C ILE A 138 -26.09 -17.28 28.49
N ASN A 139 -26.02 -16.74 29.71
CA ASN A 139 -27.13 -16.04 30.32
C ASN A 139 -27.07 -14.52 29.98
N LEU A 140 -28.04 -14.06 29.19
CA LEU A 140 -28.21 -12.67 28.76
C LEU A 140 -29.04 -11.81 29.72
N ASP A 141 -29.37 -12.29 30.91
CA ASP A 141 -30.19 -11.56 31.90
C ASP A 141 -29.43 -10.40 32.56
N THR A 142 -28.10 -10.40 32.48
CA THR A 142 -27.27 -9.32 33.05
C THR A 142 -27.07 -8.18 32.06
N GLU A 143 -27.08 -6.94 32.55
CA GLU A 143 -26.81 -5.72 31.75
C GLU A 143 -25.46 -5.83 31.01
N TYR A 144 -24.44 -6.39 31.66
CA TYR A 144 -23.13 -6.63 31.07
C TYR A 144 -23.17 -7.60 29.88
N ALA A 145 -23.91 -8.70 29.98
CA ALA A 145 -24.05 -9.67 28.89
C ALA A 145 -24.80 -9.06 27.70
N GLN A 146 -25.85 -8.27 27.96
CA GLN A 146 -26.59 -7.54 26.93
C GLN A 146 -25.71 -6.52 26.20
N TYR A 147 -24.91 -5.77 26.96
CA TYR A 147 -23.94 -4.83 26.41
C TYR A 147 -22.90 -5.51 25.52
N LEU A 148 -22.32 -6.63 25.96
CA LEU A 148 -21.34 -7.38 25.14
C LEU A 148 -21.97 -7.92 23.85
N ASN A 149 -23.21 -8.41 23.92
CA ASN A 149 -23.94 -8.87 22.75
C ASN A 149 -24.18 -7.74 21.75
N GLU A 150 -24.63 -6.58 22.22
CA GLU A 150 -24.82 -5.40 21.38
C GLU A 150 -23.50 -4.91 20.79
N SER A 151 -22.43 -4.80 21.60
CA SER A 151 -21.09 -4.43 21.15
C SER A 151 -20.59 -5.33 20.01
N ARG A 152 -20.81 -6.66 20.14
CA ARG A 152 -20.48 -7.63 19.07
C ARG A 152 -21.33 -7.43 17.83
N ARG A 153 -22.64 -7.16 17.98
CA ARG A 153 -23.53 -6.86 16.86
C ARG A 153 -23.03 -5.65 16.08
N VAL A 154 -22.66 -4.57 16.77
CA VAL A 154 -22.11 -3.36 16.14
C VAL A 154 -20.81 -3.66 15.39
N TYR A 155 -19.91 -4.43 16.01
CA TYR A 155 -18.66 -4.84 15.37
C TYR A 155 -18.91 -5.65 14.08
N VAL A 156 -19.81 -6.64 14.11
CA VAL A 156 -20.14 -7.44 12.91
C VAL A 156 -20.77 -6.60 11.81
N GLU A 157 -21.63 -5.63 12.17
CA GLU A 157 -22.21 -4.68 11.23
C GLU A 157 -21.13 -3.76 10.61
N ALA A 158 -20.18 -3.30 11.42
CA ALA A 158 -19.05 -2.52 10.94
C ALA A 158 -18.19 -3.31 9.95
N LEU A 159 -17.88 -4.59 10.21
CA LEU A 159 -17.14 -5.43 9.27
C LEU A 159 -17.82 -5.50 7.88
N LYS A 160 -19.16 -5.63 7.85
CA LYS A 160 -19.95 -5.69 6.61
C LYS A 160 -19.95 -4.38 5.83
N SER A 161 -19.68 -3.25 6.49
CA SER A 161 -19.61 -1.93 5.85
C SER A 161 -18.35 -1.72 4.99
N VAL A 162 -17.35 -2.60 5.15
CA VAL A 162 -16.04 -2.53 4.49
C VAL A 162 -15.65 -3.87 3.83
N PRO A 163 -16.46 -4.38 2.88
CA PRO A 163 -16.20 -5.67 2.25
C PRO A 163 -15.08 -5.58 1.21
N ASN A 164 -14.39 -6.70 1.00
CA ASN A 164 -13.62 -6.92 -0.23
C ASN A 164 -14.50 -7.55 -1.30
N PRO A 165 -14.18 -7.38 -2.60
CA PRO A 165 -14.75 -8.23 -3.63
C PRO A 165 -14.39 -9.70 -3.37
N GLU A 166 -15.19 -10.63 -3.94
CA GLU A 166 -14.85 -12.05 -3.88
C GLU A 166 -13.47 -12.28 -4.52
N PRO A 167 -12.52 -12.92 -3.81
CA PRO A 167 -11.19 -13.15 -4.35
C PRO A 167 -11.24 -14.12 -5.52
N LEU A 168 -10.32 -13.96 -6.48
CA LEU A 168 -10.07 -14.96 -7.53
C LEU A 168 -9.77 -16.32 -6.89
N GLU A 169 -10.08 -17.41 -7.60
CA GLU A 169 -9.90 -18.78 -7.11
C GLU A 169 -8.50 -19.02 -6.49
N GLU A 170 -7.46 -18.55 -7.19
CA GLU A 170 -6.05 -18.66 -6.79
C GLU A 170 -5.71 -17.88 -5.49
N TYR A 171 -6.55 -16.94 -5.06
CA TYR A 171 -6.33 -16.12 -3.87
C TYR A 171 -7.39 -16.31 -2.77
N ARG A 172 -8.27 -17.32 -2.87
CA ARG A 172 -9.29 -17.60 -1.85
C ARG A 172 -8.70 -17.87 -0.46
N GLU A 173 -7.51 -18.46 -0.42
CA GLU A 173 -6.81 -18.73 0.84
C GLU A 173 -6.07 -17.51 1.41
N CYS A 174 -5.95 -16.40 0.66
CA CYS A 174 -5.29 -15.19 1.12
C CYS A 174 -6.21 -14.41 2.09
N PRO A 175 -5.90 -14.35 3.41
CA PRO A 175 -6.81 -13.74 4.39
C PRO A 175 -7.09 -12.27 4.11
N SER A 176 -6.10 -11.55 3.58
CA SER A 176 -6.20 -10.14 3.23
C SER A 176 -7.16 -9.88 2.08
N LEU A 177 -7.45 -10.88 1.23
CA LEU A 177 -8.34 -10.75 0.07
C LEU A 177 -9.72 -11.39 0.30
N GLN A 178 -9.94 -12.04 1.44
CA GLN A 178 -11.24 -12.59 1.79
C GLN A 178 -12.29 -11.48 1.95
N GLU A 179 -13.52 -11.79 1.54
CA GLU A 179 -14.68 -10.90 1.64
C GLU A 179 -14.88 -10.42 3.09
N GLN A 180 -14.88 -11.36 4.04
CA GLN A 180 -15.10 -11.10 5.46
C GLN A 180 -13.80 -11.18 6.26
N LEU A 181 -13.60 -10.19 7.13
CA LEU A 181 -12.50 -10.18 8.09
C LEU A 181 -12.83 -11.04 9.31
N VAL A 182 -11.84 -11.82 9.75
CA VAL A 182 -11.90 -12.55 11.02
C VAL A 182 -10.70 -12.13 11.85
N HIS A 183 -10.93 -11.24 12.82
CA HIS A 183 -9.87 -10.83 13.74
C HIS A 183 -9.64 -11.90 14.81
N LYS A 184 -8.37 -12.14 15.11
CA LYS A 184 -7.87 -13.07 16.12
C LYS A 184 -7.25 -12.34 17.30
N THR A 185 -6.88 -11.07 17.14
CA THR A 185 -6.17 -10.28 18.15
C THR A 185 -6.77 -8.89 18.30
N PHE A 186 -6.52 -8.23 19.44
CA PHE A 186 -6.93 -6.83 19.63
C PHE A 186 -6.22 -5.91 18.64
N LEU A 187 -4.97 -6.23 18.27
CA LEU A 187 -4.21 -5.44 17.30
C LEU A 187 -4.86 -5.45 15.92
N GLU A 188 -5.27 -6.61 15.42
CA GLU A 188 -5.98 -6.72 14.14
C GLU A 188 -7.26 -5.88 14.15
N GLU A 189 -8.06 -5.98 15.22
CA GLU A 189 -9.27 -5.18 15.34
C GLU A 189 -8.99 -3.68 15.49
N LEU A 190 -7.94 -3.29 16.21
CA LEU A 190 -7.56 -1.89 16.35
C LEU A 190 -7.11 -1.29 15.01
N VAL A 191 -6.44 -2.07 14.16
CA VAL A 191 -6.10 -1.67 12.78
C VAL A 191 -7.36 -1.53 11.92
N PHE A 192 -8.34 -2.44 12.04
CA PHE A 192 -9.64 -2.28 11.39
C PHE A 192 -10.29 -0.93 11.72
N TRP A 193 -10.35 -0.59 13.00
CA TRP A 193 -10.92 0.68 13.43
C TRP A 193 -10.10 1.88 12.94
N THR A 194 -8.77 1.73 12.85
CA THR A 194 -7.90 2.76 12.26
C THR A 194 -8.26 3.01 10.80
N VAL A 195 -8.52 1.96 10.01
CA VAL A 195 -8.97 2.09 8.61
C VAL A 195 -10.37 2.70 8.53
N LYS A 196 -11.33 2.18 9.32
CA LYS A 196 -12.74 2.63 9.28
C LYS A 196 -12.92 4.08 9.75
N PHE A 197 -12.08 4.57 10.67
CA PHE A 197 -12.09 5.94 11.19
C PHE A 197 -11.14 6.86 10.39
N GLU A 198 -10.71 6.46 9.20
CA GLU A 198 -9.88 7.28 8.30
C GLU A 198 -8.53 7.71 8.93
N PHE A 199 -7.84 6.74 9.53
CA PHE A 199 -6.52 6.87 10.12
C PHE A 199 -6.44 8.01 11.14
N PRO A 200 -7.17 7.93 12.27
CA PRO A 200 -7.19 9.01 13.24
C PRO A 200 -5.81 9.17 13.90
N GLN A 201 -5.29 10.41 13.89
CA GLN A 201 -3.91 10.72 14.26
C GLN A 201 -3.48 10.14 15.61
N LYS A 202 -4.36 10.19 16.62
CA LYS A 202 -4.07 9.71 17.98
C LYS A 202 -3.92 8.19 18.05
N VAL A 203 -4.75 7.44 17.33
CA VAL A 203 -4.64 5.97 17.25
C VAL A 203 -3.42 5.59 16.43
N VAL A 204 -3.19 6.26 15.30
CA VAL A 204 -1.97 6.09 14.49
C VAL A 204 -0.72 6.33 15.34
N CYS A 205 -0.72 7.41 16.15
CA CYS A 205 0.36 7.71 17.07
C CYS A 205 0.60 6.57 18.07
N LEU A 206 -0.45 6.06 18.74
CA LEU A 206 -0.36 4.90 19.63
C LEU A 206 0.24 3.67 18.93
N LEU A 207 -0.27 3.34 17.74
CA LEU A 207 0.19 2.18 16.98
C LEU A 207 1.67 2.29 16.60
N LEU A 208 2.12 3.46 16.17
CA LEU A 208 3.50 3.70 15.73
C LEU A 208 4.50 3.84 16.90
N HIS A 209 4.08 4.33 18.07
CA HIS A 209 4.96 4.49 19.23
C HIS A 209 5.40 3.16 19.86
N MET A 210 4.70 2.07 19.55
CA MET A 210 4.99 0.71 20.00
C MET A 210 6.02 -0.01 19.11
N LEU A 211 6.34 0.54 17.92
CA LEU A 211 7.25 -0.07 16.94
C LEU A 211 8.66 -0.46 17.42
N PRO A 212 9.26 0.14 18.47
CA PRO A 212 10.57 -0.34 18.89
C PRO A 212 10.52 -1.68 19.64
N ASP A 213 9.34 -2.29 19.86
CA ASP A 213 9.21 -3.73 20.17
C ASP A 213 9.11 -4.53 18.85
N PRO A 214 10.06 -5.44 18.57
CA PRO A 214 10.12 -6.15 17.30
C PRO A 214 8.97 -7.13 17.07
N ASP A 215 8.50 -7.81 18.13
CA ASP A 215 7.38 -8.75 18.04
C ASP A 215 6.09 -7.99 17.73
N TYR A 216 5.94 -6.81 18.34
CA TYR A 216 4.85 -5.89 18.02
C TYR A 216 4.95 -5.35 16.60
N LYS A 217 6.13 -4.90 16.15
CA LYS A 217 6.34 -4.36 14.79
C LYS A 217 5.92 -5.38 13.74
N GLU A 218 6.32 -6.64 13.89
CA GLU A 218 5.88 -7.70 12.99
C GLU A 218 4.36 -7.93 13.04
N ALA A 219 3.78 -8.00 14.25
CA ALA A 219 2.34 -8.20 14.39
C ALA A 219 1.51 -7.04 13.81
N LEU A 220 1.95 -5.79 13.98
CA LEU A 220 1.31 -4.61 13.42
C LEU A 220 1.40 -4.63 11.89
N THR A 221 2.56 -4.97 11.31
CA THR A 221 2.69 -5.08 9.86
C THR A 221 1.77 -6.17 9.31
N LYS A 222 1.69 -7.35 9.94
CA LYS A 222 0.75 -8.40 9.54
C LYS A 222 -0.70 -7.94 9.59
N ALA A 223 -1.09 -7.27 10.68
CA ALA A 223 -2.41 -6.69 10.83
C ALA A 223 -2.69 -5.61 9.76
N PHE A 224 -1.71 -4.77 9.42
CA PHE A 224 -1.86 -3.77 8.37
C PHE A 224 -2.09 -4.42 6.99
N VAL A 225 -1.31 -5.45 6.65
CA VAL A 225 -1.46 -6.20 5.38
C VAL A 225 -2.84 -6.87 5.29
N LEU A 226 -3.36 -7.43 6.39
CA LEU A 226 -4.71 -8.02 6.46
C LEU A 226 -5.80 -7.02 6.04
N HIS A 227 -5.61 -5.73 6.31
CA HIS A 227 -6.60 -4.67 6.05
C HIS A 227 -6.32 -3.87 4.77
N TYR A 228 -5.18 -4.09 4.13
CA TYR A 228 -4.67 -3.23 3.06
C TYR A 228 -5.65 -3.10 1.88
N SER A 229 -6.27 -4.21 1.48
CA SER A 229 -7.26 -4.30 0.39
C SER A 229 -8.52 -3.46 0.58
N ARG A 230 -8.78 -3.00 1.82
CA ARG A 230 -9.93 -2.17 2.17
C ARG A 230 -9.63 -0.68 2.13
N ILE A 231 -8.35 -0.30 2.14
CA ILE A 231 -7.90 1.10 2.09
C ILE A 231 -8.40 1.80 0.81
N PRO A 232 -8.36 1.20 -0.40
CA PRO A 232 -8.94 1.81 -1.61
C PRO A 232 -10.36 2.33 -1.42
N MET A 233 -11.21 1.53 -0.78
CA MET A 233 -12.61 1.87 -0.59
C MET A 233 -12.78 3.07 0.37
N MET A 234 -11.88 3.25 1.33
CA MET A 234 -11.87 4.42 2.21
C MET A 234 -11.38 5.66 1.47
N LEU A 235 -10.32 5.54 0.67
CA LEU A 235 -9.78 6.64 -0.13
C LEU A 235 -10.81 7.16 -1.15
N GLU A 236 -11.55 6.26 -1.82
CA GLU A 236 -12.61 6.62 -2.77
C GLU A 236 -13.79 7.38 -2.10
N ARG A 237 -14.13 7.02 -0.86
CA ARG A 237 -15.30 7.55 -0.13
C ARG A 237 -15.00 8.77 0.71
N SER A 238 -13.74 9.01 1.07
CA SER A 238 -13.31 10.11 1.94
C SER A 238 -13.73 11.46 1.36
N LEU A 239 -14.10 12.41 2.23
CA LEU A 239 -14.34 13.82 1.86
C LEU A 239 -13.04 14.62 1.74
N ASP A 240 -11.93 14.09 2.26
CA ASP A 240 -10.60 14.70 2.26
C ASP A 240 -9.53 13.61 1.97
N PRO A 241 -9.44 13.16 0.70
CA PRO A 241 -8.53 12.08 0.34
C PRO A 241 -7.07 12.49 0.42
N ASP A 242 -6.73 13.77 0.28
CA ASP A 242 -5.34 14.25 0.41
C ASP A 242 -4.82 14.00 1.84
N THR A 243 -5.57 14.43 2.86
CA THR A 243 -5.17 14.19 4.26
C THR A 243 -5.12 12.70 4.57
N LEU A 244 -6.14 11.93 4.14
CA LEU A 244 -6.19 10.49 4.37
C LEU A 244 -5.01 9.77 3.70
N SER A 245 -4.70 10.13 2.44
CA SER A 245 -3.58 9.60 1.67
C SER A 245 -2.25 9.78 2.39
N ASN A 246 -1.99 10.99 2.89
CA ASN A 246 -0.77 11.29 3.64
C ASN A 246 -0.67 10.44 4.93
N ARG A 247 -1.79 10.22 5.64
CA ARG A 247 -1.78 9.39 6.86
C ARG A 247 -1.57 7.91 6.58
N VAL A 248 -2.14 7.39 5.49
CA VAL A 248 -1.91 6.01 5.02
C VAL A 248 -0.41 5.82 4.75
N VAL A 249 0.16 6.68 3.90
CA VAL A 249 1.59 6.64 3.55
C VAL A 249 2.48 6.78 4.78
N HIS A 250 2.13 7.70 5.70
CA HIS A 250 2.88 7.88 6.93
C HIS A 250 2.94 6.61 7.79
N VAL A 251 1.88 5.79 7.82
CA VAL A 251 1.90 4.49 8.51
C VAL A 251 2.70 3.46 7.73
N SER A 252 2.38 3.28 6.45
CA SER A 252 2.95 2.22 5.61
C SER A 252 4.47 2.34 5.44
N VAL A 253 5.02 3.56 5.31
CA VAL A 253 6.48 3.75 5.23
C VAL A 253 7.19 3.24 6.49
N GLN A 254 6.59 3.39 7.67
CA GLN A 254 7.19 2.89 8.92
C GLN A 254 7.18 1.35 8.99
N LEU A 255 6.24 0.71 8.29
CA LEU A 255 6.06 -0.74 8.31
C LEU A 255 6.84 -1.44 7.18
N PHE A 256 6.90 -0.85 5.99
CA PHE A 256 7.47 -1.47 4.78
C PHE A 256 8.89 -1.03 4.43
N SER A 257 9.47 -0.05 5.14
CA SER A 257 10.88 0.35 4.90
C SER A 257 11.90 -0.70 5.33
N ASN A 258 11.53 -1.66 6.17
CA ASN A 258 12.43 -2.74 6.56
C ASN A 258 12.38 -3.87 5.52
N GLU A 259 13.48 -4.08 4.79
CA GLU A 259 13.60 -5.11 3.73
C GLU A 259 13.19 -6.50 4.21
N SER A 260 13.74 -6.96 5.34
CA SER A 260 13.47 -8.31 5.86
C SER A 260 12.00 -8.52 6.23
N LEU A 261 11.34 -7.47 6.75
CA LEU A 261 9.93 -7.53 7.10
C LEU A 261 9.06 -7.46 5.84
N ALA A 262 9.36 -6.57 4.89
CA ALA A 262 8.65 -6.47 3.62
C ALA A 262 8.73 -7.78 2.80
N LEU A 263 9.91 -8.42 2.78
CA LEU A 263 10.10 -9.73 2.15
C LEU A 263 9.25 -10.80 2.83
N ARG A 264 9.28 -10.88 4.17
CA ARG A 264 8.43 -11.83 4.91
C ARG A 264 6.94 -11.61 4.67
N MET A 265 6.48 -10.36 4.56
CA MET A 265 5.07 -10.07 4.24
C MET A 265 4.72 -10.48 2.81
N THR A 266 5.68 -10.34 1.88
CA THR A 266 5.52 -10.81 0.51
C THR A 266 5.36 -12.32 0.46
N GLU A 267 6.19 -13.06 1.19
CA GLU A 267 6.19 -14.54 1.18
C GLU A 267 5.05 -15.17 2.00
N GLN A 268 4.67 -14.57 3.13
CA GLN A 268 3.69 -15.17 4.04
C GLN A 268 2.26 -14.67 3.84
N LEU A 269 2.09 -13.44 3.35
CA LEU A 269 0.78 -12.77 3.24
C LEU A 269 0.48 -12.28 1.83
N ASN A 270 1.29 -12.65 0.83
CA ASN A 270 1.13 -12.25 -0.57
C ASN A 270 1.06 -10.72 -0.75
N LEU A 271 1.88 -9.96 -0.01
CA LEU A 271 1.83 -8.49 0.02
C LEU A 271 1.76 -7.85 -1.37
N LEU A 272 2.60 -8.28 -2.30
CA LEU A 272 2.62 -7.74 -3.67
C LEU A 272 1.29 -7.98 -4.41
N HIS A 273 0.71 -9.17 -4.28
CA HIS A 273 -0.59 -9.50 -4.86
C HIS A 273 -1.68 -8.63 -4.25
N VAL A 274 -1.68 -8.48 -2.93
CA VAL A 274 -2.64 -7.62 -2.22
C VAL A 274 -2.56 -6.18 -2.74
N MET A 275 -1.36 -5.62 -2.92
CA MET A 275 -1.16 -4.27 -3.45
C MET A 275 -1.65 -4.12 -4.90
N VAL A 276 -1.25 -5.03 -5.80
CA VAL A 276 -1.62 -4.98 -7.22
C VAL A 276 -3.13 -5.19 -7.41
N VAL A 277 -3.74 -6.13 -6.70
CA VAL A 277 -5.18 -6.36 -6.72
C VAL A 277 -5.95 -5.14 -6.22
N SER A 278 -5.46 -4.48 -5.17
CA SER A 278 -6.07 -3.27 -4.61
C SER A 278 -6.06 -2.10 -5.61
N LEU A 279 -4.93 -1.88 -6.28
CA LEU A 279 -4.78 -0.88 -7.35
C LEU A 279 -5.70 -1.19 -8.54
N LYS A 280 -5.67 -2.44 -9.01
CA LYS A 280 -6.51 -2.91 -10.12
C LYS A 280 -8.00 -2.76 -9.81
N TYR A 281 -8.42 -3.12 -8.60
CA TYR A 281 -9.82 -2.98 -8.18
C TYR A 281 -10.28 -1.51 -8.20
N MET A 282 -9.48 -0.59 -7.67
CA MET A 282 -9.78 0.84 -7.69
C MET A 282 -9.96 1.35 -9.13
N MET A 283 -9.04 0.99 -10.03
CA MET A 283 -9.10 1.43 -11.45
C MET A 283 -10.25 0.77 -12.22
N SER A 284 -10.57 -0.49 -11.94
CA SER A 284 -11.62 -1.22 -12.65
C SER A 284 -13.01 -0.58 -12.54
N LYS A 285 -13.28 0.18 -11.47
CA LYS A 285 -14.55 0.88 -11.24
C LYS A 285 -14.76 2.13 -12.10
N ILE A 286 -13.69 2.63 -12.72
CA ILE A 286 -13.70 3.89 -13.47
C ILE A 286 -13.35 3.67 -14.94
N LEU A 287 -13.46 2.44 -15.44
CA LEU A 287 -13.17 2.13 -16.83
C LEU A 287 -14.25 2.67 -17.77
N ILE A 288 -13.81 3.21 -18.90
CA ILE A 288 -14.65 3.67 -20.02
C ILE A 288 -14.13 3.06 -21.33
N PRO A 289 -15.01 2.91 -22.36
CA PRO A 289 -14.58 2.50 -23.69
C PRO A 289 -13.47 3.40 -24.23
N ASN A 290 -12.43 2.78 -24.77
CA ASN A 290 -11.37 3.49 -25.44
C ASN A 290 -11.85 4.03 -26.80
N THR A 291 -11.55 5.30 -27.08
CA THR A 291 -12.00 5.98 -28.31
C THR A 291 -10.92 6.05 -29.39
N LEU A 292 -9.79 5.37 -29.19
CA LEU A 292 -8.70 5.34 -30.14
C LEU A 292 -9.09 4.46 -31.33
N HIS A 293 -8.87 4.93 -32.56
CA HIS A 293 -9.19 4.19 -33.80
C HIS A 293 -10.69 4.01 -34.02
N ASP A 294 -11.04 2.93 -34.73
CA ASP A 294 -12.41 2.58 -35.05
C ASP A 294 -13.14 2.11 -33.79
N ALA A 295 -13.93 3.01 -33.21
CA ALA A 295 -14.67 2.76 -31.98
C ALA A 295 -15.67 1.59 -32.09
N GLU A 296 -16.12 1.21 -33.30
CA GLU A 296 -17.01 0.05 -33.47
C GLU A 296 -16.28 -1.29 -33.37
N LYS A 297 -14.97 -1.28 -33.64
CA LYS A 297 -14.09 -2.47 -33.58
C LYS A 297 -13.17 -2.48 -32.37
N ASN A 298 -13.15 -1.38 -31.60
CA ASN A 298 -12.37 -1.24 -30.39
C ASN A 298 -13.18 -1.71 -29.18
N PHE A 299 -12.70 -2.74 -28.49
CA PHE A 299 -13.28 -3.24 -27.24
C PHE A 299 -12.38 -3.01 -26.02
N HIS A 300 -11.29 -2.27 -26.19
CA HIS A 300 -10.38 -1.90 -25.11
C HIS A 300 -11.04 -0.93 -24.14
N LEU A 301 -10.73 -1.08 -22.85
CA LEU A 301 -11.23 -0.22 -21.78
C LEU A 301 -10.06 0.52 -21.13
N VAL A 302 -10.26 1.80 -20.85
CA VAL A 302 -9.24 2.66 -20.21
C VAL A 302 -9.82 3.41 -19.01
N VAL A 303 -8.96 3.84 -18.10
CA VAL A 303 -9.36 4.65 -16.94
C VAL A 303 -9.91 6.00 -17.39
N ASP A 304 -11.03 6.41 -16.78
CA ASP A 304 -11.60 7.74 -16.96
C ASP A 304 -10.86 8.77 -16.09
N CYS A 305 -9.96 9.52 -16.73
CA CYS A 305 -9.20 10.61 -16.11
C CYS A 305 -10.08 11.75 -15.58
N GLY A 306 -11.36 11.79 -15.95
CA GLY A 306 -12.36 12.73 -15.46
C GLY A 306 -12.88 12.41 -14.05
N LYS A 307 -12.70 11.18 -13.57
CA LYS A 307 -13.20 10.73 -12.26
C LYS A 307 -12.38 11.28 -11.10
N ARG A 308 -13.06 11.42 -9.96
CA ARG A 308 -12.49 11.90 -8.69
C ARG A 308 -11.24 11.13 -8.27
N VAL A 309 -11.27 9.80 -8.40
CA VAL A 309 -10.13 8.91 -8.08
C VAL A 309 -8.85 9.34 -8.79
N MET A 310 -8.96 9.80 -10.04
CA MET A 310 -7.82 10.25 -10.85
C MET A 310 -7.44 11.70 -10.53
N LYS A 311 -8.43 12.59 -10.41
CA LYS A 311 -8.21 14.04 -10.17
C LYS A 311 -7.69 14.37 -8.78
N GLU A 312 -8.11 13.62 -7.76
CA GLU A 312 -7.72 13.81 -6.36
C GLU A 312 -6.65 12.78 -5.92
N HIS A 313 -5.95 12.15 -6.87
CA HIS A 313 -4.84 11.24 -6.62
C HIS A 313 -5.13 10.14 -5.58
N CYS A 314 -6.36 9.64 -5.50
CA CYS A 314 -6.76 8.66 -4.49
C CYS A 314 -5.96 7.34 -4.57
N TYR A 315 -5.36 7.04 -5.72
CA TYR A 315 -4.53 5.85 -5.93
C TYR A 315 -3.09 6.01 -5.42
N TRP A 316 -2.63 7.24 -5.20
CA TRP A 316 -1.24 7.57 -4.91
C TRP A 316 -0.66 6.83 -3.68
N PRO A 317 -1.38 6.67 -2.55
CA PRO A 317 -0.85 5.92 -1.41
C PRO A 317 -0.44 4.49 -1.75
N LEU A 318 -1.25 3.83 -2.58
CA LEU A 318 -1.01 2.45 -2.96
C LEU A 318 0.19 2.31 -3.89
N VAL A 319 0.33 3.24 -4.84
CA VAL A 319 1.48 3.31 -5.74
C VAL A 319 2.76 3.61 -4.96
N SER A 320 2.69 4.57 -4.02
CA SER A 320 3.81 4.94 -3.15
C SER A 320 4.30 3.74 -2.34
N ASP A 321 3.38 2.99 -1.74
CA ASP A 321 3.70 1.79 -0.96
C ASP A 321 4.30 0.68 -1.82
N LEU A 322 3.72 0.42 -3.00
CA LEU A 322 4.26 -0.55 -3.94
C LEU A 322 5.69 -0.18 -4.33
N ASN A 323 5.93 1.09 -4.67
CA ASN A 323 7.25 1.59 -5.04
C ASN A 323 8.25 1.46 -3.87
N ASN A 324 7.83 1.76 -2.65
CA ASN A 324 8.65 1.58 -1.45
C ASN A 324 9.08 0.12 -1.28
N VAL A 325 8.14 -0.82 -1.45
CA VAL A 325 8.43 -2.26 -1.33
C VAL A 325 9.31 -2.75 -2.49
N LEU A 326 9.07 -2.30 -3.73
CA LEU A 326 9.90 -2.64 -4.90
C LEU A 326 11.30 -2.01 -4.86
N SER A 327 11.55 -1.03 -4.00
CA SER A 327 12.91 -0.52 -3.79
C SER A 327 13.84 -1.56 -3.14
N HIS A 328 13.27 -2.57 -2.46
CA HIS A 328 14.01 -3.68 -1.88
C HIS A 328 14.28 -4.75 -2.92
N ARG A 329 15.56 -5.06 -3.18
CA ARG A 329 15.97 -5.99 -4.23
C ARG A 329 15.33 -7.38 -4.11
N PRO A 330 15.30 -8.04 -2.94
CA PRO A 330 14.66 -9.36 -2.81
C PRO A 330 13.18 -9.34 -3.17
N VAL A 331 12.48 -8.24 -2.86
CA VAL A 331 11.05 -8.13 -3.14
C VAL A 331 10.79 -7.83 -4.62
N ALA A 332 11.60 -6.97 -5.24
CA ALA A 332 11.55 -6.75 -6.69
C ALA A 332 11.81 -8.05 -7.48
N PHE A 333 12.70 -8.90 -6.99
CA PHE A 333 12.94 -10.21 -7.60
C PHE A 333 11.72 -11.11 -7.49
N LYS A 334 11.12 -11.23 -6.30
CA LYS A 334 9.85 -11.94 -6.12
C LYS A 334 8.76 -11.42 -7.05
N PHE A 335 8.71 -10.10 -7.30
CA PHE A 335 7.76 -9.52 -8.24
C PHE A 335 7.96 -10.04 -9.66
N MET A 336 9.19 -10.06 -10.16
CA MET A 336 9.53 -10.48 -11.53
C MET A 336 9.63 -12.00 -11.71
N GLU A 337 9.73 -12.76 -10.62
CA GLU A 337 9.75 -14.22 -10.60
C GLU A 337 8.35 -14.85 -10.61
N ASP A 338 7.29 -14.05 -10.44
CA ASP A 338 5.91 -14.51 -10.37
C ASP A 338 5.12 -14.18 -11.64
N ASP A 339 4.75 -15.20 -12.41
CA ASP A 339 4.03 -15.00 -13.68
C ASP A 339 2.59 -14.50 -13.49
N SER A 340 1.93 -14.86 -12.38
CA SER A 340 0.57 -14.39 -12.09
C SER A 340 0.60 -12.90 -11.76
N LEU A 341 1.57 -12.50 -10.94
CA LEU A 341 1.75 -11.10 -10.58
C LEU A 341 2.16 -10.24 -11.79
N LEU A 342 3.08 -10.71 -12.65
CA LEU A 342 3.42 -10.02 -13.89
C LEU A 342 2.20 -9.86 -14.80
N ARG A 343 1.38 -10.91 -14.96
CA ARG A 343 0.14 -10.83 -15.74
C ARG A 343 -0.81 -9.79 -15.16
N MET A 344 -1.09 -9.83 -13.86
CA MET A 344 -1.96 -8.85 -13.21
C MET A 344 -1.43 -7.42 -13.35
N TRP A 345 -0.11 -7.24 -13.26
CA TRP A 345 0.55 -5.95 -13.43
C TRP A 345 0.36 -5.40 -14.84
N PHE A 346 0.60 -6.21 -15.86
CA PHE A 346 0.43 -5.76 -17.25
C PHE A 346 -1.04 -5.51 -17.61
N THR A 347 -1.98 -6.33 -17.11
CA THR A 347 -3.42 -6.04 -17.24
C THR A 347 -3.81 -4.73 -16.54
N PHE A 348 -3.18 -4.41 -15.40
CA PHE A 348 -3.35 -3.11 -14.74
C PHE A 348 -2.80 -1.97 -15.60
N LEU A 349 -1.59 -2.11 -16.15
CA LEU A 349 -0.99 -1.11 -17.04
C LEU A 349 -1.80 -0.90 -18.32
N ALA A 350 -2.45 -1.94 -18.84
CA ALA A 350 -3.31 -1.86 -20.02
C ALA A 350 -4.49 -0.91 -19.81
N MET A 351 -4.98 -0.74 -18.57
CA MET A 351 -6.02 0.25 -18.24
C MET A 351 -5.58 1.70 -18.48
N PHE A 352 -4.27 1.97 -18.49
CA PHE A 352 -3.68 3.28 -18.81
C PHE A 352 -3.20 3.35 -20.28
N GLN A 353 -3.12 2.22 -20.96
CA GLN A 353 -2.65 2.13 -22.34
C GLN A 353 -3.69 2.70 -23.30
N GLY A 354 -3.39 3.86 -23.88
CA GLY A 354 -4.27 4.57 -24.79
C GLY A 354 -5.31 5.47 -24.12
N MET A 355 -5.20 5.74 -22.81
CA MET A 355 -6.14 6.63 -22.10
C MET A 355 -6.03 8.09 -22.56
N ASN A 356 -7.02 8.93 -22.21
CA ASN A 356 -7.04 10.37 -22.50
C ASN A 356 -6.70 10.69 -23.97
N VAL A 357 -7.48 10.11 -24.90
CA VAL A 357 -7.32 10.28 -26.35
C VAL A 357 -7.56 11.74 -26.73
N ASN A 358 -6.65 12.29 -27.55
CA ASN A 358 -6.67 13.66 -28.03
C ASN A 358 -7.06 13.66 -29.50
N HIS A 359 -7.89 14.62 -29.87
CA HIS A 359 -8.30 14.86 -31.24
C HIS A 359 -7.54 16.08 -31.77
N ARG A 360 -7.00 15.96 -32.98
CA ARG A 360 -6.25 17.03 -33.62
C ARG A 360 -7.18 18.11 -34.14
N GLU A 361 -7.13 19.29 -33.53
CA GLU A 361 -7.82 20.48 -34.02
C GLU A 361 -7.02 21.13 -35.17
N LEU A 362 -7.69 21.34 -36.32
CA LEU A 362 -7.06 21.89 -37.53
C LEU A 362 -7.53 23.32 -37.86
N SER A 363 -8.62 23.79 -37.25
CA SER A 363 -9.31 24.99 -37.70
C SER A 363 -9.41 26.10 -36.65
N GLN A 364 -9.46 25.76 -35.36
CA GLN A 364 -9.59 26.75 -34.28
C GLN A 364 -8.49 26.55 -33.22
N HIS A 365 -8.10 27.65 -32.59
CA HIS A 365 -7.18 27.61 -31.46
C HIS A 365 -7.92 27.05 -30.23
N ILE A 366 -7.28 26.13 -29.51
CA ILE A 366 -7.80 25.61 -28.25
C ILE A 366 -7.45 26.61 -27.15
N GLU A 367 -8.44 27.34 -26.65
CA GLU A 367 -8.24 28.37 -25.62
C GLU A 367 -7.97 27.80 -24.21
N PHE A 368 -8.50 26.61 -23.91
CA PHE A 368 -8.37 25.97 -22.61
C PHE A 368 -8.10 24.47 -22.76
N GLU A 369 -7.11 23.97 -22.03
CA GLU A 369 -6.83 22.54 -21.95
C GLU A 369 -7.86 21.82 -21.06
N PRO A 370 -8.25 20.58 -21.40
CA PRO A 370 -9.10 19.78 -20.52
C PRO A 370 -8.44 19.52 -19.16
N ASN A 371 -9.22 19.63 -18.08
CA ASN A 371 -8.77 19.33 -16.71
C ASN A 371 -8.35 17.85 -16.48
N THR A 372 -8.44 17.00 -17.50
CA THR A 372 -8.03 15.58 -17.46
C THR A 372 -6.55 15.37 -17.77
N TYR A 373 -5.87 16.34 -18.40
CA TYR A 373 -4.46 16.22 -18.79
C TYR A 373 -3.54 15.97 -17.60
N TYR A 374 -3.64 16.82 -16.57
CA TYR A 374 -2.82 16.70 -15.38
C TYR A 374 -3.00 15.35 -14.68
N ALA A 375 -4.25 14.89 -14.55
CA ALA A 375 -4.56 13.61 -13.95
C ALA A 375 -4.00 12.43 -14.76
N ALA A 376 -4.10 12.48 -16.09
CA ALA A 376 -3.59 11.42 -16.97
C ALA A 376 -2.05 11.31 -16.93
N PHE A 377 -1.34 12.44 -17.05
CA PHE A 377 0.13 12.44 -16.98
C PHE A 377 0.65 12.05 -15.60
N SER A 378 0.03 12.56 -14.53
CA SER A 378 0.42 12.21 -13.17
C SER A 378 0.20 10.72 -12.90
N ALA A 379 -0.95 10.18 -13.30
CA ALA A 379 -1.25 8.77 -13.09
C ALA A 379 -0.30 7.85 -13.88
N GLU A 380 0.03 8.16 -15.12
CA GLU A 380 1.02 7.36 -15.86
C GLU A 380 2.42 7.47 -15.24
N LEU A 381 2.84 8.66 -14.85
CA LEU A 381 4.14 8.86 -14.21
C LEU A 381 4.24 8.06 -12.89
N GLU A 382 3.22 8.19 -12.05
CA GLU A 382 3.20 7.61 -10.72
C GLU A 382 2.91 6.11 -10.78
N ALA A 383 1.79 5.69 -11.36
CA ALA A 383 1.32 4.31 -11.30
C ALA A 383 2.00 3.38 -12.30
N SER A 384 2.70 3.91 -13.31
CA SER A 384 3.39 3.11 -14.32
C SER A 384 4.90 3.34 -14.31
N ALA A 385 5.36 4.59 -14.52
CA ALA A 385 6.78 4.84 -14.73
C ALA A 385 7.63 4.67 -13.47
N TYR A 386 7.18 5.11 -12.28
CA TYR A 386 7.96 4.90 -11.05
C TYR A 386 8.17 3.42 -10.70
N PRO A 387 7.14 2.55 -10.68
CA PRO A 387 7.35 1.11 -10.51
C PRO A 387 8.26 0.49 -11.57
N MET A 388 8.16 0.94 -12.84
CA MET A 388 9.05 0.49 -13.93
C MET A 388 10.51 0.75 -13.57
N TRP A 389 10.83 1.98 -13.16
CA TRP A 389 12.19 2.36 -12.79
C TRP A 389 12.68 1.66 -11.54
N ALA A 390 11.80 1.45 -10.55
CA ALA A 390 12.14 0.67 -9.36
C ALA A 390 12.57 -0.75 -9.73
N LEU A 391 11.81 -1.44 -10.59
CA LEU A 391 12.17 -2.79 -11.06
C LEU A 391 13.49 -2.79 -11.85
N VAL A 392 13.61 -1.89 -12.84
CA VAL A 392 14.78 -1.81 -13.74
C VAL A 392 16.07 -1.50 -12.98
N SER A 393 15.99 -0.72 -11.90
CA SER A 393 17.16 -0.37 -11.08
C SER A 393 17.91 -1.59 -10.51
N HIS A 394 17.22 -2.73 -10.36
CA HIS A 394 17.78 -3.98 -9.85
C HIS A 394 18.39 -4.88 -10.93
N LEU A 395 18.22 -4.54 -12.21
CA LEU A 395 18.55 -5.39 -13.37
C LEU A 395 19.86 -4.98 -14.05
N THR A 396 20.88 -4.65 -13.26
CA THR A 396 22.12 -4.01 -13.75
C THR A 396 23.23 -4.99 -14.11
N THR A 397 23.02 -6.30 -13.93
CA THR A 397 24.04 -7.33 -14.12
C THR A 397 23.53 -8.52 -14.96
N PRO A 398 24.41 -9.24 -15.69
CA PRO A 398 24.02 -10.38 -16.52
C PRO A 398 23.30 -11.51 -15.77
N GLU A 399 23.50 -11.67 -14.47
CA GLU A 399 22.84 -12.74 -13.68
C GLU A 399 21.32 -12.54 -13.58
N THR A 400 20.86 -11.30 -13.70
CA THR A 400 19.44 -10.91 -13.61
C THR A 400 18.69 -10.98 -14.94
N VAL A 401 19.37 -11.42 -16.00
CA VAL A 401 18.86 -11.45 -17.37
C VAL A 401 17.56 -12.24 -17.53
N HIS A 402 17.43 -13.33 -16.77
CA HIS A 402 16.25 -14.19 -16.80
C HIS A 402 14.99 -13.44 -16.32
N LEU A 403 15.10 -12.53 -15.35
CA LEU A 403 13.99 -11.70 -14.88
C LEU A 403 13.54 -10.73 -15.97
N THR A 404 14.49 -10.07 -16.64
CA THR A 404 14.20 -9.18 -17.78
C THR A 404 13.45 -9.91 -18.88
N ARG A 405 13.86 -11.13 -19.22
CA ARG A 405 13.16 -11.95 -20.24
C ARG A 405 11.72 -12.26 -19.84
N ARG A 406 11.45 -12.53 -18.56
CA ARG A 406 10.09 -12.77 -18.06
C ARG A 406 9.22 -11.53 -18.17
N VAL A 407 9.74 -10.38 -17.73
CA VAL A 407 9.02 -9.09 -17.85
C VAL A 407 8.74 -8.75 -19.31
N LEU A 408 9.72 -8.90 -20.21
CA LEU A 408 9.55 -8.67 -21.64
C LEU A 408 8.49 -9.60 -22.24
N THR A 409 8.51 -10.88 -21.86
CA THR A 409 7.53 -11.88 -22.34
C THR A 409 6.12 -11.51 -21.90
N ALA A 410 5.92 -11.17 -20.62
CA ALA A 410 4.62 -10.75 -20.10
C ALA A 410 4.14 -9.44 -20.75
N CYS A 411 5.03 -8.45 -20.92
CA CYS A 411 4.75 -7.20 -21.60
C CYS A 411 4.31 -7.42 -23.06
N LEU A 412 5.01 -8.29 -23.80
CA LEU A 412 4.70 -8.59 -25.20
C LEU A 412 3.38 -9.34 -25.36
N ASN A 413 3.03 -10.20 -24.40
CA ASN A 413 1.75 -10.91 -24.43
C ASN A 413 0.59 -9.92 -24.25
N GLU A 414 0.62 -9.09 -23.21
CA GLU A 414 -0.41 -8.06 -22.99
C GLU A 414 -0.45 -7.06 -24.16
N PHE A 415 0.71 -6.74 -24.74
CA PHE A 415 0.77 -5.86 -25.90
C PHE A 415 -0.01 -6.42 -27.10
N ARG A 416 0.12 -7.73 -27.37
CA ARG A 416 -0.62 -8.40 -28.46
C ARG A 416 -2.12 -8.38 -28.20
N GLU A 417 -2.54 -8.68 -26.97
CA GLU A 417 -3.94 -8.59 -26.56
C GLU A 417 -4.48 -7.16 -26.76
N TRP A 418 -3.69 -6.16 -26.38
CA TRP A 418 -4.06 -4.76 -26.56
C TRP A 418 -4.16 -4.36 -28.04
N LEU A 419 -3.21 -4.75 -28.90
CA LEU A 419 -3.28 -4.48 -30.35
C LEU A 419 -4.56 -5.05 -30.98
N GLU A 420 -4.93 -6.27 -30.58
CA GLU A 420 -6.19 -6.90 -31.00
C GLU A 420 -7.40 -6.11 -30.48
N ALA A 421 -7.37 -5.68 -29.22
CA ALA A 421 -8.44 -4.93 -28.58
C ALA A 421 -8.73 -3.57 -29.23
N ILE A 422 -7.71 -2.88 -29.74
CA ILE A 422 -7.86 -1.62 -30.49
C ILE A 422 -7.99 -1.82 -32.01
N ASN A 423 -8.08 -3.07 -32.47
CA ASN A 423 -8.13 -3.46 -33.88
C ASN A 423 -6.97 -2.86 -34.71
N PHE A 424 -5.76 -2.84 -34.16
CA PHE A 424 -4.54 -2.37 -34.84
C PHE A 424 -3.77 -3.55 -35.44
N THR A 425 -4.26 -4.03 -36.59
CA THR A 425 -3.75 -5.24 -37.27
C THR A 425 -2.84 -4.94 -38.46
N SER A 426 -2.73 -3.68 -38.88
CA SER A 426 -1.90 -3.26 -40.01
C SER A 426 -1.03 -2.03 -39.68
N PRO A 427 0.22 -1.97 -40.16
CA PRO A 427 1.07 -0.79 -40.06
C PRO A 427 0.49 0.48 -40.69
N SER A 428 -0.42 0.32 -41.68
CA SER A 428 -1.03 1.41 -42.43
C SER A 428 -2.49 1.57 -42.02
N MET A 429 -2.76 2.47 -41.06
CA MET A 429 -4.11 2.83 -40.61
C MET A 429 -4.38 4.29 -40.95
N ASN A 430 -5.51 4.56 -41.59
CA ASN A 430 -5.98 5.92 -41.91
C ASN A 430 -6.66 6.56 -40.68
N ASP A 431 -5.89 6.80 -39.63
CA ASP A 431 -6.34 7.51 -38.43
C ASP A 431 -5.21 8.42 -37.93
N VAL A 432 -5.15 9.61 -38.51
CA VAL A 432 -4.12 10.64 -38.25
C VAL A 432 -4.61 11.78 -37.37
N LEU A 433 -5.88 11.71 -36.92
CA LEU A 433 -6.52 12.77 -36.15
C LEU A 433 -6.64 12.42 -34.66
N GLN A 434 -6.36 11.19 -34.26
CA GLN A 434 -6.44 10.75 -32.88
C GLN A 434 -5.08 10.31 -32.34
N VAL A 435 -4.78 10.69 -31.10
CA VAL A 435 -3.55 10.25 -30.41
C VAL A 435 -3.77 10.16 -28.92
N SER A 436 -3.24 9.10 -28.30
CA SER A 436 -2.97 9.10 -26.86
C SER A 436 -1.47 9.25 -26.62
N PHE A 437 -1.10 10.10 -25.67
CA PHE A 437 0.29 10.21 -25.19
C PHE A 437 0.65 9.13 -24.17
N HIS A 438 -0.35 8.36 -23.72
CA HIS A 438 -0.24 7.43 -22.61
C HIS A 438 -0.05 6.01 -23.12
N LEU A 439 1.22 5.63 -23.27
CA LEU A 439 1.68 4.35 -23.83
C LEU A 439 2.59 3.59 -22.83
N PRO A 440 2.10 3.23 -21.63
CA PRO A 440 2.89 2.52 -20.63
C PRO A 440 3.49 1.21 -21.15
N LEU A 441 2.75 0.40 -21.91
CA LEU A 441 3.27 -0.89 -22.41
C LEU A 441 4.45 -0.69 -23.38
N HIS A 442 4.38 0.35 -24.23
CA HIS A 442 5.50 0.70 -25.12
C HIS A 442 6.73 1.14 -24.32
N ARG A 443 6.53 1.94 -23.27
CA ARG A 443 7.62 2.43 -22.40
C ARG A 443 8.28 1.27 -21.64
N TYR A 444 7.48 0.36 -21.08
CA TYR A 444 8.00 -0.85 -20.43
C TYR A 444 8.84 -1.67 -21.40
N LEU A 445 8.31 -1.97 -22.59
CA LEU A 445 9.05 -2.74 -23.58
C LEU A 445 10.37 -2.05 -23.95
N ALA A 446 10.34 -0.76 -24.27
CA ALA A 446 11.53 -0.01 -24.68
C ALA A 446 12.60 0.04 -23.58
N VAL A 447 12.21 0.30 -22.33
CA VAL A 447 13.15 0.41 -21.20
C VAL A 447 13.76 -0.95 -20.88
N PHE A 448 12.96 -2.02 -20.79
CA PHE A 448 13.49 -3.35 -20.48
C PHE A 448 14.33 -3.93 -21.62
N LEU A 449 14.00 -3.66 -22.89
CA LEU A 449 14.85 -4.02 -24.03
C LEU A 449 16.20 -3.29 -23.97
N CYS A 450 16.18 -1.97 -23.73
CA CYS A 450 17.39 -1.18 -23.58
C CYS A 450 18.26 -1.70 -22.43
N GLN A 451 17.64 -2.01 -21.28
CA GLN A 451 18.34 -2.57 -20.12
C GLN A 451 18.99 -3.93 -20.44
N ALA A 452 18.26 -4.83 -21.12
CA ALA A 452 18.76 -6.13 -21.53
C ALA A 452 20.04 -6.05 -22.36
N VAL A 453 20.02 -5.16 -23.37
CA VAL A 453 21.16 -4.99 -24.30
C VAL A 453 22.29 -4.23 -23.64
N ALA A 454 22.00 -3.09 -23.01
CA ALA A 454 23.02 -2.17 -22.52
C ALA A 454 23.72 -2.64 -21.23
N LYS A 455 23.05 -3.46 -20.41
CA LYS A 455 23.54 -3.83 -19.06
C LYS A 455 23.65 -5.33 -18.82
N GLN A 456 22.92 -6.17 -19.55
CA GLN A 456 22.85 -7.61 -19.28
C GLN A 456 23.48 -8.48 -20.37
N GLY A 457 24.01 -7.87 -21.44
CA GLY A 457 24.80 -8.54 -22.46
C GLY A 457 24.00 -9.41 -23.43
N ILE A 458 22.67 -9.22 -23.51
CA ILE A 458 21.84 -9.91 -24.51
C ILE A 458 21.89 -9.16 -25.84
N THR A 459 21.90 -9.89 -26.96
CA THR A 459 21.75 -9.27 -28.28
C THR A 459 20.29 -8.87 -28.55
N LEU A 460 20.07 -7.86 -29.38
CA LEU A 460 18.71 -7.40 -29.68
C LEU A 460 17.84 -8.51 -30.31
N ASP A 461 18.43 -9.33 -31.19
CA ASP A 461 17.73 -10.44 -31.87
C ASP A 461 17.17 -11.50 -30.91
N GLU A 462 17.76 -11.66 -29.72
CA GLU A 462 17.32 -12.64 -28.72
C GLU A 462 16.10 -12.18 -27.90
N VAL A 463 15.73 -10.90 -27.97
CA VAL A 463 14.65 -10.31 -27.16
C VAL A 463 13.58 -9.59 -27.98
N LEU A 464 13.79 -9.41 -29.28
CA LEU A 464 12.79 -8.84 -30.17
C LEU A 464 11.62 -9.82 -30.40
N PRO A 465 10.38 -9.30 -30.53
CA PRO A 465 9.26 -10.10 -30.99
C PRO A 465 9.38 -10.42 -32.49
N SER A 466 8.40 -11.15 -33.03
CA SER A 466 8.32 -11.41 -34.48
C SER A 466 8.36 -10.10 -35.29
N SER A 467 8.89 -10.18 -36.52
CA SER A 467 8.99 -9.01 -37.40
C SER A 467 7.63 -8.32 -37.63
N GLU A 468 6.54 -9.09 -37.67
CA GLU A 468 5.18 -8.58 -37.79
C GLU A 468 4.76 -7.76 -36.56
N THR A 469 4.87 -8.35 -35.36
CA THR A 469 4.57 -7.64 -34.10
C THR A 469 5.46 -6.42 -33.92
N LEU A 470 6.75 -6.52 -34.25
CA LEU A 470 7.69 -5.42 -34.16
C LEU A 470 7.30 -4.23 -35.06
N LYS A 471 6.84 -4.51 -36.29
CA LYS A 471 6.34 -3.45 -37.19
C LYS A 471 5.14 -2.74 -36.59
N LEU A 472 4.17 -3.47 -36.04
CA LEU A 472 2.99 -2.87 -35.39
C LEU A 472 3.40 -2.01 -34.19
N LEU A 473 4.29 -2.53 -33.33
CA LEU A 473 4.88 -1.84 -32.18
C LEU A 473 5.52 -0.51 -32.54
N MET A 474 6.33 -0.49 -33.61
CA MET A 474 7.03 0.72 -34.04
C MET A 474 6.07 1.71 -34.70
N MET A 475 5.13 1.22 -35.51
CA MET A 475 4.25 2.09 -36.30
C MET A 475 3.15 2.74 -35.47
N HIS A 476 2.64 2.05 -34.45
CA HIS A 476 1.58 2.60 -33.59
C HIS A 476 1.89 4.03 -33.07
N PRO A 477 3.01 4.30 -32.37
CA PRO A 477 3.34 5.64 -31.88
C PRO A 477 3.81 6.61 -32.98
N LEU A 478 4.31 6.10 -34.12
CA LEU A 478 4.79 6.95 -35.22
C LEU A 478 3.66 7.63 -35.99
N ARG A 479 2.40 7.18 -35.86
CA ARG A 479 1.24 7.81 -36.53
C ARG A 479 0.98 9.25 -36.13
N VAL A 480 1.53 9.69 -35.00
CA VAL A 480 1.46 11.09 -34.56
C VAL A 480 2.25 12.00 -35.50
N GLN A 481 3.23 11.46 -36.22
CA GLN A 481 3.97 12.18 -37.24
C GLN A 481 3.08 12.33 -38.47
N VAL A 482 2.47 13.51 -38.61
CA VAL A 482 1.72 13.86 -39.82
C VAL A 482 2.72 14.36 -40.85
N SER A 483 2.81 13.64 -41.97
CA SER A 483 3.53 14.05 -43.17
C SER A 483 2.88 15.24 -43.86
#